data_AF-A0A7V8RVN3-F1
#
_entry.id   AF-A0A7V8RVN3-F1
#
_cell.length_a   1.000
_cell.length_b   1.000
_cell.length_c   1.000
_cell.angle_alpha   90.00
_cell.angle_beta   90.00
_cell.angle_gamma   90.00
#
_symmetry.space_group_name_H-M   'P 1'
#
loop_
_entity.id
_entity.type
_entity.pdbx_description
1 polymer ?
#
loop_
_entity_poly.entity_id
_entity_poly.type
_entity_poly.pdbx_seq_one_letter_code
_entity_poly.pdbx_strand_id
1 'polypeptide(L)'
;MSSRYTALLQRNSRLVDAAGMTGAALVIAATFLALSVFPDASARGQIRTFYNHWSAWVLLGLVALTVFFFGQIWSLGWLTAVIRRAEGIGPYTWITFGAELMFMTVFNVEIGVWATAHLLADRIGDEALYVLHVAGFVIAAPVAFAGMAYFVAIIALQRATKMFPTYLVVIAAIAVAGNLCAAGGLFTVSGPFNAASGVVAIGGPMIAWSLWYGALPGWYVRQQLTLEKIPTQQ
;
A
#
# COMPACT_ATOMS: atom_id res chain seq x y z
N MET A 1 3.65 0.88 26.09
CA MET A 1 3.21 -0.53 26.13
C MET A 1 3.76 -1.17 27.39
N SER A 2 2.96 -1.95 28.13
CA SER A 2 3.45 -2.62 29.34
C SER A 2 4.54 -3.63 28.96
N SER A 3 5.62 -3.69 29.76
CA SER A 3 6.81 -4.52 29.48
C SER A 3 6.48 -6.00 29.24
N ARG A 4 5.35 -6.48 29.76
CA ARG A 4 4.88 -7.87 29.59
C ARG A 4 4.35 -8.16 28.18
N TYR A 5 3.66 -7.21 27.54
CA TYR A 5 3.14 -7.39 26.19
C TYR A 5 4.25 -7.39 25.15
N THR A 6 5.23 -6.50 25.31
CA THR A 6 6.41 -6.46 24.45
C THR A 6 7.19 -7.78 24.55
N ALA A 7 7.46 -8.27 25.76
CA ALA A 7 8.14 -9.55 25.98
C ALA A 7 7.39 -10.75 25.35
N LEU A 8 6.06 -10.75 25.40
CA LEU A 8 5.24 -11.82 24.83
C LEU A 8 5.27 -11.81 23.29
N LEU A 9 5.15 -10.64 22.66
CA LEU A 9 5.28 -10.49 21.20
C LEU A 9 6.69 -10.85 20.73
N GLN A 10 7.71 -10.45 21.49
CA GLN A 10 9.10 -10.77 21.22
C GLN A 10 9.36 -12.29 21.22
N ARG A 11 8.89 -13.00 22.25
CA ARG A 11 8.99 -14.48 22.35
C ARG A 11 8.31 -15.18 21.18
N ASN A 12 7.27 -14.56 20.62
CA ASN A 12 6.44 -15.10 19.56
C ASN A 12 6.61 -14.36 18.22
N SER A 13 7.77 -13.76 17.95
CA SER A 13 8.01 -12.96 16.73
C SER A 13 7.68 -13.71 15.42
N ARG A 14 7.86 -15.03 15.38
CA ARG A 14 7.45 -15.88 14.25
C ARG A 14 5.94 -15.89 14.02
N LEU A 15 5.13 -15.81 15.09
CA LEU A 15 3.67 -15.70 14.97
C LEU A 15 3.27 -14.33 14.43
N VAL A 16 4.02 -13.27 14.77
CA VAL A 16 3.80 -11.92 14.22
C VAL A 16 4.12 -11.90 12.72
N ASP A 17 5.22 -12.53 12.29
CA ASP A 17 5.53 -12.70 10.86
C ASP A 17 4.42 -13.48 10.15
N ALA A 18 3.99 -14.61 10.71
CA ALA A 18 2.94 -15.43 10.12
C ALA A 18 1.62 -14.65 10.00
N ALA A 19 1.19 -13.97 11.05
CA ALA A 19 -0.04 -13.16 11.03
C ALA A 19 0.03 -12.03 10.01
N GLY A 20 1.16 -11.30 9.96
CA GLY A 20 1.36 -10.22 8.99
C GLY A 20 1.36 -10.72 7.55
N MET A 21 2.07 -11.81 7.26
CA MET A 21 2.14 -12.40 5.92
C MET A 21 0.82 -13.08 5.50
N THR A 22 0.09 -13.71 6.42
CA THR A 22 -1.26 -14.21 6.15
C THR A 22 -2.21 -13.06 5.86
N GLY A 23 -2.14 -11.96 6.61
CA GLY A 23 -2.89 -10.75 6.31
C GLY A 23 -2.61 -10.22 4.91
N ALA A 24 -1.33 -10.11 4.52
CA ALA A 24 -0.92 -9.72 3.18
C ALA A 24 -1.49 -10.66 2.10
N ALA A 25 -1.41 -11.97 2.31
CA ALA A 25 -1.94 -12.96 1.37
C ALA A 25 -3.46 -12.84 1.20
N LEU A 26 -4.19 -12.59 2.28
CA LEU A 26 -5.65 -12.37 2.24
C LEU A 26 -6.00 -11.09 1.49
N VAL A 27 -5.26 -9.99 1.69
CA VAL A 27 -5.47 -8.74 0.94
C VAL A 27 -5.20 -8.94 -0.55
N ILE A 28 -4.13 -9.66 -0.91
CA ILE A 28 -3.80 -9.99 -2.29
C ILE A 28 -4.93 -10.81 -2.92
N ALA A 29 -5.39 -11.87 -2.24
CA ALA A 29 -6.49 -12.70 -2.71
C ALA A 29 -7.78 -11.89 -2.88
N ALA A 30 -8.14 -11.07 -1.90
CA ALA A 30 -9.30 -10.19 -1.96
C ALA A 30 -9.21 -9.18 -3.12
N THR A 31 -8.01 -8.65 -3.38
CA THR A 31 -7.76 -7.75 -4.52
C THR A 31 -8.05 -8.46 -5.83
N PHE A 32 -7.51 -9.67 -6.05
CA PHE A 32 -7.77 -10.42 -7.29
C PHE A 32 -9.23 -10.85 -7.44
N LEU A 33 -9.90 -11.16 -6.34
CA LEU A 33 -11.35 -11.42 -6.35
C LEU A 33 -12.13 -10.16 -6.75
N ALA A 34 -11.79 -9.00 -6.20
CA ALA A 34 -12.40 -7.72 -6.57
C ALA A 34 -12.18 -7.38 -8.05
N LEU A 35 -10.95 -7.59 -8.56
CA LEU A 35 -10.63 -7.34 -9.96
C LEU A 35 -11.43 -8.22 -10.93
N SER A 36 -11.89 -9.40 -10.51
CA SER A 36 -12.72 -10.27 -11.35
C SER A 36 -14.14 -9.74 -11.56
N VAL A 37 -14.57 -8.76 -10.74
CA VAL A 37 -15.92 -8.17 -10.81
C VAL A 37 -15.91 -6.67 -11.14
N PHE A 38 -14.73 -6.03 -11.14
CA PHE A 38 -14.62 -4.61 -11.47
C PHE A 38 -14.89 -4.38 -12.96
N PRO A 39 -15.70 -3.36 -13.30
CA PRO A 39 -16.05 -3.07 -14.68
C PRO A 39 -14.82 -2.60 -15.45
N ASP A 40 -14.71 -3.00 -16.72
CA ASP A 40 -13.67 -2.50 -17.60
C ASP A 40 -13.91 -1.01 -17.90
N ALA A 41 -12.85 -0.19 -17.80
CA ALA A 41 -12.90 1.24 -18.08
C ALA A 41 -13.35 1.57 -19.53
N SER A 42 -13.30 0.63 -20.47
CA SER A 42 -13.85 0.82 -21.82
C SER A 42 -15.37 0.67 -21.90
N ALA A 43 -16.02 0.08 -20.87
CA ALA A 43 -17.42 -0.33 -20.90
C ALA A 43 -18.31 0.51 -19.96
N ARG A 44 -18.56 1.77 -20.34
CA ARG A 44 -19.33 2.75 -19.55
C ARG A 44 -20.65 2.23 -18.96
N GLY A 45 -21.41 1.45 -19.73
CA GLY A 45 -22.72 0.92 -19.29
C GLY A 45 -22.65 -0.09 -18.13
N GLN A 46 -21.48 -0.65 -17.80
CA GLN A 46 -21.35 -1.66 -16.74
C GLN A 46 -21.14 -1.05 -15.35
N ILE A 47 -20.72 0.21 -15.26
CA ILE A 47 -20.32 0.82 -13.98
C ILE A 47 -21.50 1.02 -13.05
N ARG A 48 -22.66 1.48 -13.54
CA ARG A 48 -23.86 1.60 -12.70
C ARG A 48 -24.30 0.24 -12.17
N THR A 49 -24.35 -0.76 -13.04
CA THR A 49 -24.70 -2.14 -12.64
C THR A 49 -23.76 -2.66 -11.56
N PHE A 50 -22.46 -2.37 -11.68
CA PHE A 50 -21.47 -2.69 -10.66
C PHE A 50 -21.82 -2.06 -9.30
N TYR A 51 -22.05 -0.74 -9.24
CA TYR A 51 -22.39 -0.09 -7.97
C TYR A 51 -23.72 -0.57 -7.39
N ASN A 52 -24.71 -0.86 -8.23
CA ASN A 52 -26.00 -1.39 -7.77
C ASN A 52 -25.86 -2.79 -7.16
N HIS A 53 -25.00 -3.64 -7.74
CA HIS A 53 -24.85 -5.04 -7.32
C HIS A 53 -23.85 -5.21 -6.17
N TRP A 54 -22.76 -4.43 -6.19
CA TRP A 54 -21.61 -4.58 -5.28
C TRP A 54 -21.52 -3.48 -4.21
N SER A 55 -22.55 -2.63 -4.08
CA SER A 55 -22.60 -1.49 -3.15
C SER A 55 -22.01 -1.80 -1.76
N ALA A 56 -22.50 -2.85 -1.09
CA ALA A 56 -22.05 -3.21 0.24
C ALA A 56 -20.56 -3.61 0.31
N TRP A 57 -20.06 -4.29 -0.73
CA TRP A 57 -18.66 -4.71 -0.82
C TRP A 57 -17.73 -3.53 -1.11
N VAL A 58 -18.16 -2.58 -1.95
CA VAL A 58 -17.46 -1.32 -2.17
C VAL A 58 -17.33 -0.55 -0.86
N LEU A 59 -18.42 -0.40 -0.11
CA LEU A 59 -18.40 0.28 1.19
C LEU A 59 -17.47 -0.42 2.19
N LEU A 60 -17.52 -1.75 2.27
CA LEU A 60 -16.61 -2.53 3.12
C LEU A 60 -15.15 -2.27 2.76
N GLY A 61 -14.83 -2.27 1.46
CA GLY A 61 -13.49 -1.96 0.96
C GLY A 61 -13.02 -0.56 1.36
N LEU A 62 -13.87 0.45 1.16
CA LEU A 62 -13.58 1.85 1.54
C LEU A 62 -13.31 1.99 3.05
N VAL A 63 -14.11 1.33 3.89
CA VAL A 63 -13.91 1.32 5.36
C VAL A 63 -12.61 0.62 5.72
N ALA A 64 -12.32 -0.54 5.13
CA ALA A 64 -11.09 -1.27 5.39
C ALA A 64 -9.84 -0.46 5.01
N LEU A 65 -9.85 0.20 3.85
CA LEU A 65 -8.77 1.10 3.41
C LEU A 65 -8.61 2.31 4.34
N THR A 66 -9.71 2.87 4.85
CA THR A 66 -9.69 3.96 5.83
C THR A 66 -9.05 3.51 7.15
N VAL A 67 -9.36 2.32 7.64
CA VAL A 67 -8.72 1.77 8.85
C VAL A 67 -7.23 1.52 8.61
N PHE A 68 -6.89 0.98 7.44
CA PHE A 68 -5.50 0.74 7.04
C PHE A 68 -4.66 2.03 7.03
N PHE A 69 -5.23 3.16 6.61
CA PHE A 69 -4.55 4.45 6.60
C PHE A 69 -3.93 4.85 7.96
N PHE A 70 -4.60 4.55 9.07
CA PHE A 70 -4.03 4.81 10.41
C PHE A 70 -2.78 3.97 10.69
N GLY A 71 -2.81 2.70 10.28
CA GLY A 71 -1.64 1.82 10.34
C GLY A 71 -0.50 2.35 9.46
N GLN A 72 -0.83 2.86 8.28
CA GLN A 72 0.11 3.43 7.33
C GLN A 72 0.80 4.70 7.86
N ILE A 73 0.04 5.64 8.43
CA ILE A 73 0.61 6.85 9.06
C ILE A 73 1.57 6.45 10.19
N TRP A 74 1.13 5.52 11.04
CA TRP A 74 1.95 5.06 12.15
C TRP A 74 3.25 4.43 11.66
N SER A 75 3.19 3.57 10.64
CA SER A 75 4.38 2.93 10.06
C SER A 75 5.31 3.95 9.42
N LEU A 76 4.79 4.96 8.73
CA LEU A 76 5.58 6.04 8.13
C LEU A 76 6.38 6.79 9.20
N GLY A 77 5.71 7.22 10.28
CA GLY A 77 6.36 7.93 11.39
C GLY A 77 7.44 7.09 12.07
N TRP A 78 7.13 5.82 12.33
CA TRP A 78 8.08 4.89 12.93
C TRP A 78 9.28 4.62 12.01
N LEU A 79 9.05 4.29 10.73
CA LEU A 79 10.09 4.03 9.75
C LEU A 79 11.01 5.23 9.57
N THR A 80 10.43 6.43 9.45
CA THR A 80 11.19 7.68 9.32
C THR A 80 12.13 7.86 10.52
N ALA A 81 11.65 7.63 11.75
CA ALA A 81 12.49 7.74 12.94
C ALA A 81 13.59 6.67 13.03
N VAL A 82 13.31 5.45 12.56
CA VAL A 82 14.29 4.35 12.52
C VAL A 82 15.35 4.61 11.45
N ILE A 83 14.94 4.99 10.24
CA ILE A 83 15.82 5.33 9.12
C ILE A 83 16.69 6.54 9.49
N ARG A 84 16.11 7.61 10.05
CA ARG A 84 16.86 8.81 10.45
C ARG A 84 17.99 8.49 11.43
N ARG A 85 17.74 7.58 12.39
CA ARG A 85 18.75 7.15 13.36
C ARG A 85 19.86 6.33 12.71
N ALA A 86 19.53 5.47 11.74
CA ALA A 86 20.52 4.66 11.03
C ALA A 86 21.34 5.47 10.03
N GLU A 87 20.72 6.44 9.36
CA GLU A 87 21.34 7.22 8.28
C GLU A 87 22.07 8.47 8.77
N GLY A 88 21.64 9.07 9.89
CA GLY A 88 22.15 10.37 10.31
C GLY A 88 21.66 11.48 9.39
N ILE A 89 22.56 12.31 8.83
CA ILE A 89 22.22 13.52 8.05
C ILE A 89 21.88 13.21 6.58
N GLY A 90 21.85 11.94 6.16
CA GLY A 90 21.66 11.56 4.76
C GLY A 90 20.28 11.86 4.16
N PRO A 91 20.15 11.72 2.82
CA PRO A 91 18.94 12.10 2.07
C PRO A 91 17.84 11.02 2.05
N TYR A 92 18.15 9.75 2.26
CA TYR A 92 17.21 8.63 2.06
C TYR A 92 16.03 8.68 3.03
N THR A 93 16.22 9.20 4.25
CA THR A 93 15.15 9.46 5.22
C THR A 93 14.09 10.37 4.60
N TRP A 94 14.51 11.46 3.96
CA TRP A 94 13.60 12.43 3.38
C TRP A 94 12.99 11.95 2.07
N ILE A 95 13.75 11.18 1.27
CA ILE A 95 13.23 10.55 0.06
C ILE A 95 12.15 9.53 0.43
N THR A 96 12.41 8.63 1.38
CA THR A 96 11.42 7.64 1.83
C THR A 96 10.21 8.32 2.45
N PHE A 97 10.40 9.25 3.39
CA PHE A 97 9.30 9.99 4.00
C PHE A 97 8.44 10.73 2.96
N GLY A 98 9.07 11.54 2.11
CA GLY A 98 8.37 12.34 1.11
C GLY A 98 7.65 11.48 0.08
N ALA A 99 8.29 10.41 -0.39
CA ALA A 99 7.72 9.50 -1.37
C ALA A 99 6.51 8.72 -0.82
N GLU A 100 6.60 8.18 0.40
CA GLU A 100 5.46 7.50 1.04
C GLU A 100 4.34 8.48 1.37
N LEU A 101 4.67 9.70 1.84
CA LEU A 101 3.65 10.74 2.08
C LEU A 101 2.91 11.15 0.80
N MET A 102 3.63 11.32 -0.31
CA MET A 102 3.02 11.57 -1.62
C MET A 102 2.14 10.40 -2.05
N PHE A 103 2.63 9.17 -1.92
CA PHE A 103 1.87 7.95 -2.20
C PHE A 103 0.56 7.90 -1.41
N MET A 104 0.65 8.07 -0.09
CA MET A 104 -0.51 8.11 0.81
C MET A 104 -1.50 9.20 0.43
N THR A 105 -1.01 10.40 0.13
CA THR A 105 -1.88 11.54 -0.19
C THR A 105 -2.70 11.24 -1.44
N VAL A 106 -2.06 10.78 -2.52
CA VAL A 106 -2.77 10.46 -3.76
C VAL A 106 -3.70 9.27 -3.58
N PHE A 107 -3.29 8.25 -2.82
CA PHE A 107 -4.14 7.10 -2.49
C PHE A 107 -5.42 7.52 -1.74
N ASN A 108 -5.33 8.50 -0.83
CA ASN A 108 -6.53 9.06 -0.18
C ASN A 108 -7.42 9.85 -1.14
N VAL A 109 -6.82 10.58 -2.09
CA VAL A 109 -7.59 11.27 -3.14
C VAL A 109 -8.33 10.24 -4.01
N GLU A 110 -7.66 9.17 -4.44
CA GLU A 110 -8.26 8.05 -5.16
C GLU A 110 -9.44 7.45 -4.38
N ILE A 111 -9.24 7.07 -3.11
CA ILE A 111 -10.30 6.53 -2.25
C ILE A 111 -11.44 7.53 -2.10
N GLY A 112 -11.16 8.82 -1.95
CA GLY A 112 -12.18 9.86 -1.82
C GLY A 112 -13.01 10.04 -3.09
N VAL A 113 -12.38 9.99 -4.26
CA VAL A 113 -13.07 10.02 -5.56
C VAL A 113 -13.91 8.75 -5.74
N TRP A 114 -13.38 7.59 -5.36
CA TRP A 114 -14.11 6.32 -5.43
C TRP A 114 -15.30 6.26 -4.46
N ALA A 115 -15.12 6.76 -3.24
CA ALA A 115 -16.20 6.94 -2.27
C ALA A 115 -17.27 7.91 -2.79
N THR A 116 -16.87 8.99 -3.45
CA THR A 116 -17.79 9.94 -4.08
C THR A 116 -18.61 9.27 -5.18
N ALA A 117 -17.96 8.46 -6.03
CA ALA A 117 -18.65 7.67 -7.06
C ALA A 117 -19.71 6.74 -6.45
N HIS A 118 -19.35 6.05 -5.36
CA HIS A 118 -20.27 5.16 -4.63
C HIS A 118 -21.45 5.92 -4.01
N LEU A 119 -21.19 6.99 -3.25
CA LEU A 119 -22.21 7.75 -2.52
C LEU A 119 -23.19 8.49 -3.45
N LEU A 120 -22.72 8.86 -4.64
CA LEU A 120 -23.51 9.58 -5.62
C LEU A 120 -24.08 8.69 -6.73
N ALA A 121 -23.82 7.37 -6.72
CA ALA A 121 -24.17 6.47 -7.81
C ALA A 121 -25.63 6.64 -8.27
N ASP A 122 -26.58 6.71 -7.35
CA ASP A 122 -28.02 6.85 -7.66
C ASP A 122 -28.49 8.30 -7.91
N ARG A 123 -27.59 9.28 -7.81
CA ARG A 123 -27.93 10.72 -7.84
C ARG A 123 -27.34 11.45 -9.05
N ILE A 124 -26.48 10.80 -9.82
CA ILE A 124 -25.80 11.38 -10.97
C ILE A 124 -26.00 10.53 -12.22
N GLY A 125 -25.85 11.16 -13.39
CA GLY A 125 -25.91 10.45 -14.67
C GLY A 125 -24.73 9.50 -14.87
N ASP A 126 -24.90 8.54 -15.78
CA ASP A 126 -23.89 7.50 -16.09
C ASP A 126 -22.54 8.07 -16.51
N GLU A 127 -22.54 9.26 -17.11
CA GLU A 127 -21.30 9.95 -17.49
C GLU A 127 -20.47 10.34 -16.29
N ALA A 128 -21.10 11.03 -15.35
CA ALA A 128 -20.43 11.52 -14.17
C ALA A 128 -19.97 10.35 -13.29
N LEU A 129 -20.80 9.30 -13.18
CA LEU A 129 -20.43 8.09 -12.45
C LEU A 129 -19.24 7.36 -13.10
N TYR A 130 -19.22 7.28 -14.43
CA TYR A 130 -18.10 6.73 -15.18
C TYR A 130 -16.82 7.53 -14.95
N VAL A 131 -16.88 8.85 -15.11
CA VAL A 131 -15.73 9.73 -14.93
C VAL A 131 -15.17 9.60 -13.52
N LEU A 132 -16.02 9.62 -12.48
CA LEU A 132 -15.57 9.47 -11.09
C LEU A 132 -14.93 8.10 -10.85
N HIS A 133 -15.55 7.02 -11.31
CA HIS A 133 -15.00 5.67 -11.17
C HIS A 133 -13.62 5.56 -11.82
N VAL A 134 -13.50 5.93 -13.11
CA VAL A 134 -12.24 5.82 -13.85
C VAL A 134 -11.19 6.79 -13.30
N ALA A 135 -11.56 8.02 -12.94
CA ALA A 135 -10.64 9.01 -12.39
C ALA A 135 -10.01 8.53 -11.08
N GLY A 136 -10.78 7.86 -10.20
CA GLY A 136 -10.25 7.27 -8.97
C GLY A 136 -9.02 6.41 -9.24
N PHE A 137 -9.11 5.51 -10.22
CA PHE A 137 -8.02 4.58 -10.54
C PHE A 137 -6.91 5.18 -11.41
N VAL A 138 -7.23 6.08 -12.35
CA VAL A 138 -6.21 6.70 -13.23
C VAL A 138 -5.28 7.61 -12.43
N ILE A 139 -5.78 8.27 -11.38
CA ILE A 139 -4.99 9.14 -10.50
C ILE A 139 -3.90 8.35 -9.75
N ALA A 140 -4.06 7.03 -9.58
CA ALA A 140 -3.05 6.17 -8.97
C ALA A 140 -1.77 6.01 -9.82
N ALA A 141 -1.88 6.14 -11.15
CA ALA A 141 -0.79 5.79 -12.04
C ALA A 141 0.40 6.78 -11.99
N PRO A 142 0.22 8.12 -11.92
CA PRO A 142 1.33 9.04 -11.70
C PRO A 142 2.03 8.84 -10.34
N VAL A 143 1.32 8.35 -9.32
CA VAL A 143 1.93 8.15 -7.99
C VAL A 143 2.69 6.84 -7.86
N ALA A 144 2.57 5.94 -8.84
CA ALA A 144 3.42 4.76 -8.95
C ALA A 144 4.92 5.11 -8.89
N PHE A 145 5.32 6.27 -9.46
CA PHE A 145 6.69 6.75 -9.39
C PHE A 145 7.12 7.14 -7.97
N ALA A 146 6.21 7.64 -7.13
CA ALA A 146 6.50 7.88 -5.73
C ALA A 146 6.72 6.56 -4.98
N GLY A 147 5.87 5.55 -5.22
CA GLY A 147 6.10 4.20 -4.70
C GLY A 147 7.45 3.61 -5.14
N MET A 148 7.81 3.75 -6.42
CA MET A 148 9.13 3.34 -6.92
C MET A 148 10.26 4.08 -6.21
N ALA A 149 10.18 5.40 -6.09
CA ALA A 149 11.20 6.22 -5.43
C ALA A 149 11.40 5.79 -3.96
N TYR A 150 10.30 5.50 -3.26
CA TYR A 150 10.34 4.95 -1.91
C TYR A 150 11.14 3.65 -1.84
N PHE A 151 10.79 2.64 -2.64
CA PHE A 151 11.46 1.34 -2.58
C PHE A 151 12.89 1.35 -3.12
N VAL A 152 13.19 2.19 -4.11
CA VAL A 152 14.57 2.43 -4.56
C VAL A 152 15.41 3.02 -3.43
N ALA A 153 14.85 3.98 -2.68
CA ALA A 153 15.53 4.57 -1.53
C ALA A 153 15.75 3.54 -0.41
N ILE A 154 14.80 2.64 -0.15
CA ILE A 154 14.99 1.52 0.79
C ILE A 154 16.16 0.61 0.36
N ILE A 155 16.25 0.25 -0.92
CA ILE A 155 17.34 -0.59 -1.44
C ILE A 155 18.69 0.13 -1.35
N ALA A 156 18.73 1.42 -1.70
CA ALA A 156 19.94 2.23 -1.58
C ALA A 156 20.39 2.39 -0.12
N LEU A 157 19.44 2.67 0.77
CA LEU A 157 19.67 2.77 2.20
C LEU A 157 20.17 1.44 2.79
N GLN A 158 19.64 0.31 2.32
CA GLN A 158 20.18 -1.00 2.69
C GLN A 158 21.65 -1.14 2.30
N ARG A 159 22.04 -0.68 1.11
CA ARG A 159 23.45 -0.77 0.68
C ARG A 159 24.36 0.06 1.59
N ALA A 160 23.88 1.23 2.01
CA ALA A 160 24.62 2.16 2.86
C ALA A 160 24.70 1.73 4.33
N THR A 161 23.60 1.22 4.91
CA THR A 161 23.47 1.02 6.37
C THR A 161 23.34 -0.43 6.81
N LYS A 162 23.00 -1.34 5.88
CA LYS A 162 22.71 -2.76 6.17
C LYS A 162 21.59 -2.97 7.21
N MET A 163 20.73 -1.97 7.43
CA MET A 163 19.74 -1.99 8.51
C MET A 163 18.55 -2.94 8.27
N PHE A 164 18.26 -3.25 7.01
CA PHE A 164 17.14 -4.09 6.63
C PHE A 164 17.59 -5.56 6.47
N PRO A 165 16.77 -6.51 6.93
CA PRO A 165 16.96 -7.92 6.63
C PRO A 165 16.68 -8.20 5.15
N THR A 166 17.33 -9.25 4.61
CA THR A 166 17.29 -9.61 3.18
C THR A 166 15.87 -9.72 2.61
N TYR A 167 14.91 -10.29 3.36
CA TYR A 167 13.53 -10.45 2.85
C TYR A 167 12.83 -9.10 2.58
N LEU A 168 13.05 -8.06 3.41
CA LEU A 168 12.50 -6.72 3.15
C LEU A 168 13.13 -6.08 1.90
N VAL A 169 14.41 -6.37 1.64
CA VAL A 169 15.12 -5.88 0.45
C VAL A 169 14.58 -6.55 -0.82
N VAL A 170 14.31 -7.86 -0.74
CA VAL A 170 13.67 -8.60 -1.84
C VAL A 170 12.26 -8.06 -2.10
N ILE A 171 11.46 -7.84 -1.05
CA ILE A 171 10.13 -7.23 -1.18
C ILE A 171 10.24 -5.83 -1.80
N ALA A 172 11.20 -5.01 -1.37
CA ALA A 172 11.42 -3.69 -1.96
C ALA A 172 11.77 -3.78 -3.45
N ALA A 173 12.62 -4.73 -3.87
CA ALA A 173 12.95 -4.92 -5.28
C ALA A 173 11.73 -5.35 -6.11
N ILE A 174 10.92 -6.28 -5.60
CA ILE A 174 9.65 -6.67 -6.22
C ILE A 174 8.70 -5.47 -6.29
N ALA A 175 8.69 -4.64 -5.25
CA ALA A 175 7.81 -3.49 -5.17
C ALA A 175 8.14 -2.38 -6.16
N VAL A 176 9.42 -2.20 -6.53
CA VAL A 176 9.80 -1.30 -7.64
C VAL A 176 9.14 -1.77 -8.94
N ALA A 177 9.23 -3.06 -9.26
CA ALA A 177 8.60 -3.63 -10.46
C ALA A 177 7.07 -3.58 -10.38
N GLY A 178 6.49 -3.91 -9.23
CA GLY A 178 5.04 -3.87 -8.99
C GLY A 178 4.46 -2.47 -9.16
N ASN A 179 5.14 -1.43 -8.67
CA ASN A 179 4.69 -0.05 -8.91
C ASN A 179 4.82 0.33 -10.39
N LEU A 180 5.88 -0.07 -11.09
CA LEU A 180 6.02 0.21 -12.53
C LEU A 180 4.84 -0.34 -13.36
N CYS A 181 4.24 -1.45 -12.95
CA CYS A 181 3.05 -1.99 -13.60
C CYS A 181 1.86 -1.01 -13.64
N ALA A 182 1.68 -0.17 -12.62
CA ALA A 182 0.60 0.84 -12.59
C ALA A 182 0.79 1.96 -13.62
N ALA A 183 2.03 2.27 -14.02
CA ALA A 183 2.29 3.28 -15.04
C ALA A 183 1.67 2.91 -16.40
N GLY A 184 1.49 1.61 -16.68
CA GLY A 184 0.78 1.13 -17.87
C GLY A 184 -0.68 1.60 -17.95
N GLY A 185 -1.31 1.86 -16.80
CA GLY A 185 -2.70 2.34 -16.70
C GLY A 185 -2.94 3.73 -17.28
N LEU A 186 -1.89 4.52 -17.52
CA LEU A 186 -2.00 5.82 -18.19
C LEU A 186 -2.27 5.70 -19.69
N PHE A 187 -1.94 4.55 -20.29
CA PHE A 187 -1.88 4.42 -21.75
C PHE A 187 -2.99 3.53 -22.33
N THR A 188 -3.78 2.87 -21.48
CA THR A 188 -4.86 1.99 -21.93
C THR A 188 -6.04 1.99 -20.97
N VAL A 189 -7.24 1.95 -21.55
CA VAL A 189 -8.52 1.78 -20.84
C VAL A 189 -9.05 0.35 -20.94
N SER A 190 -8.24 -0.60 -21.42
CA SER A 190 -8.61 -2.00 -21.62
C SER A 190 -7.43 -2.95 -21.41
N GLY A 191 -7.71 -4.23 -21.18
CA GLY A 191 -6.69 -5.29 -21.06
C GLY A 191 -5.95 -5.30 -19.72
N PRO A 192 -4.81 -6.01 -19.62
CA PRO A 192 -4.15 -6.30 -18.33
C PRO A 192 -3.56 -5.06 -17.66
N PHE A 193 -3.25 -4.02 -18.42
CA PHE A 193 -2.74 -2.75 -17.93
C PHE A 193 -3.83 -1.70 -17.72
N ASN A 194 -5.12 -2.05 -17.85
CA ASN A 194 -6.23 -1.13 -17.57
C ASN A 194 -6.14 -0.61 -16.12
N ALA A 195 -6.21 0.71 -15.93
CA ALA A 195 -6.18 1.30 -14.61
C ALA A 195 -7.35 0.86 -13.70
N ALA A 196 -8.54 0.58 -14.24
CA ALA A 196 -9.75 0.30 -13.44
C ALA A 196 -9.98 -1.19 -13.14
N SER A 197 -9.53 -2.10 -14.00
CA SER A 197 -9.77 -3.55 -13.84
C SER A 197 -8.57 -4.42 -14.21
N GLY A 198 -7.46 -3.81 -14.62
CA GLY A 198 -6.30 -4.51 -15.14
C GLY A 198 -5.53 -5.24 -14.03
N VAL A 199 -5.42 -6.56 -14.20
CA VAL A 199 -4.72 -7.45 -13.26
C VAL A 199 -3.27 -7.04 -13.00
N VAL A 200 -2.59 -6.46 -14.00
CA VAL A 200 -1.21 -6.02 -13.88
C VAL A 200 -1.13 -4.61 -13.27
N ALA A 201 -1.91 -3.66 -13.78
CA ALA A 201 -1.87 -2.28 -13.33
C ALA A 201 -2.30 -2.10 -11.86
N ILE A 202 -3.33 -2.81 -11.41
CA ILE A 202 -3.77 -2.77 -10.01
C ILE A 202 -3.06 -3.85 -9.18
N GLY A 203 -2.95 -5.07 -9.70
CA GLY A 203 -2.41 -6.19 -8.94
C GLY A 203 -0.94 -6.03 -8.57
N GLY A 204 -0.13 -5.42 -9.45
CA GLY A 204 1.29 -5.17 -9.20
C GLY A 204 1.55 -4.34 -7.93
N PRO A 205 1.05 -3.09 -7.84
CA PRO A 205 1.17 -2.28 -6.64
C PRO A 205 0.51 -2.92 -5.42
N MET A 206 -0.65 -3.55 -5.58
CA MET A 206 -1.36 -4.17 -4.44
C MET A 206 -0.58 -5.34 -3.84
N ILE A 207 0.06 -6.19 -4.66
CA ILE A 207 0.99 -7.22 -4.16
C ILE A 207 2.17 -6.57 -3.45
N ALA A 208 2.80 -5.59 -4.08
CA ALA A 208 3.99 -4.92 -3.56
C ALA A 208 3.77 -4.33 -2.17
N TRP A 209 2.73 -3.51 -2.01
CA TRP A 209 2.42 -2.85 -0.76
C TRP A 209 1.87 -3.80 0.30
N SER A 210 1.06 -4.80 -0.10
CA SER A 210 0.58 -5.82 0.85
C SER A 210 1.72 -6.62 1.46
N LEU A 211 2.68 -7.06 0.64
CA LEU A 211 3.86 -7.78 1.13
C LEU A 211 4.73 -6.88 2.03
N TRP A 212 4.92 -5.62 1.67
CA TRP A 212 5.67 -4.66 2.48
C TRP A 212 5.05 -4.48 3.87
N TYR A 213 3.78 -4.09 3.93
CA TYR A 213 3.09 -3.87 5.21
C TYR A 213 2.81 -5.17 5.98
N GLY A 214 2.72 -6.33 5.32
CA GLY A 214 2.66 -7.62 5.98
C GLY A 214 3.96 -8.03 6.65
N ALA A 215 5.11 -7.66 6.07
CA ALA A 215 6.43 -8.03 6.59
C ALA A 215 6.96 -7.06 7.66
N LEU A 216 6.52 -5.78 7.65
CA LEU A 216 6.98 -4.75 8.59
C LEU A 216 6.72 -5.08 10.08
N PRO A 217 5.55 -5.60 10.51
CA PRO A 217 5.27 -5.85 11.92
C PRO A 217 6.26 -6.82 12.59
N GLY A 218 6.64 -7.89 11.89
CA GLY A 218 7.62 -8.84 12.42
C GLY A 218 9.01 -8.23 12.52
N TRP A 219 9.41 -7.40 11.56
CA TRP A 219 10.64 -6.63 11.64
C TRP A 219 10.62 -5.61 12.79
N TYR A 220 9.50 -4.90 12.97
CA TYR A 220 9.28 -3.96 14.08
C TYR A 220 9.56 -4.62 15.43
N VAL A 221 8.93 -5.77 15.70
CA VAL A 221 9.10 -6.51 16.96
C VAL A 221 10.58 -6.89 17.18
N ARG A 222 11.28 -7.30 16.12
CA ARG A 222 12.72 -7.62 16.19
C ARG A 222 13.61 -6.40 16.39
N GLN A 223 13.29 -5.25 15.80
CA GLN A 223 14.08 -4.04 15.99
C GLN A 223 14.00 -3.52 17.43
N GLN A 224 12.84 -3.62 18.08
CA GLN A 224 12.70 -3.27 19.50
C GLN A 224 13.63 -4.11 20.39
N LEU A 225 13.85 -5.41 20.07
CA LEU A 225 14.80 -6.27 20.79
C LEU A 225 16.24 -5.79 20.73
N THR A 226 16.65 -5.18 19.62
CA THR A 226 18.02 -4.70 19.44
C THR A 226 18.25 -3.42 20.25
N LEU A 227 17.26 -2.53 20.30
CA LEU A 227 17.36 -1.25 21.01
C LEU A 227 17.32 -1.42 22.54
N GLU A 228 16.57 -2.39 23.07
CA GLU A 228 16.53 -2.68 24.52
C GLU A 228 17.84 -3.30 25.07
N LYS A 229 18.68 -3.88 24.20
CA LYS A 229 19.93 -4.54 24.59
C LYS A 229 21.15 -3.62 24.62
N ILE A 230 21.04 -2.39 24.13
CA ILE A 230 22.11 -1.41 24.23
C ILE A 230 22.07 -0.84 25.66
N PRO A 231 23.06 -1.11 26.52
CA PRO A 231 23.11 -0.47 27.83
C PRO A 231 23.15 1.03 27.59
N THR A 232 22.21 1.78 28.17
CA THR A 232 22.37 3.22 28.32
C THR A 232 23.62 3.43 29.15
N GLN A 233 24.76 3.68 28.50
CA GLN A 233 25.90 4.28 29.15
C GLN A 233 25.43 5.68 29.55
N GLN A 234 25.07 5.81 30.83
CA GLN A 234 24.92 7.08 31.52
C GLN A 234 26.30 7.66 31.78
#